data_AF-A0A1Q7PF22-F1
#
_entry.id   AF-A0A1Q7PF22-F1
#
_cell.length_a   1.000
_cell.length_b   1.000
_cell.length_c   1.000
_cell.angle_alpha   90.00
_cell.angle_beta   90.00
_cell.angle_gamma   90.00
#
_symmetry.space_group_name_H-M   'P 1'
#
loop_
_entity.id
_entity.type
_entity.pdbx_description
1 polymer ?
#
loop_
_entity_poly.entity_id
_entity_poly.type
_entity_poly.pdbx_seq_one_letter_code
_entity_poly.pdbx_strand_id
1 'polypeptide(L)'
;MGVSFAVGADELRRLELGDRTVVIERSPKFILAPAITGKPPAEVQEEIRIFLERAERRYGPMMARWTGDPMEFPGLQAMTSRLFL
;
A
#
# COMPACT_ATOMS: atom_id res chain seq x y z
N MET A 1 16.28 -1.78 -16.83
CA MET A 1 15.38 -2.94 -16.99
C MET A 1 14.21 -2.74 -16.04
N GLY A 2 12.98 -2.65 -16.54
CA GLY A 2 11.80 -2.50 -15.70
C GLY A 2 11.35 -3.88 -15.22
N VAL A 3 11.28 -4.08 -13.90
CA VAL A 3 10.73 -5.29 -13.32
C VAL A 3 9.21 -5.23 -13.46
N SER A 4 8.63 -6.17 -14.20
CA SER A 4 7.18 -6.38 -14.31
C SER A 4 6.78 -7.50 -13.36
N PHE A 5 5.71 -7.31 -12.60
CA PHE A 5 5.28 -8.24 -11.55
C PHE A 5 4.21 -9.19 -12.07
N ALA A 6 4.50 -10.49 -12.01
CA ALA A 6 3.62 -11.57 -12.38
C ALA A 6 2.47 -11.74 -11.38
N VAL A 7 1.29 -12.02 -11.94
CA VAL A 7 0.05 -12.37 -11.27
C VAL A 7 0.24 -13.68 -10.50
N GLY A 8 0.46 -13.60 -9.19
CA GLY A 8 0.53 -14.74 -8.28
C GLY A 8 -0.06 -14.35 -6.93
N ALA A 9 -1.32 -14.72 -6.71
CA ALA A 9 -2.20 -14.11 -5.71
C ALA A 9 -1.91 -14.45 -4.22
N ASP A 10 -0.80 -15.15 -3.92
CA ASP A 10 -0.48 -15.57 -2.54
C ASP A 10 0.98 -15.35 -2.09
N GLU A 11 1.93 -15.10 -3.00
CA GLU A 11 3.38 -15.07 -2.66
C GLU A 11 4.02 -13.67 -2.64
N LEU A 12 3.38 -12.66 -3.23
CA LEU A 12 3.90 -11.29 -3.25
C LEU A 12 3.54 -10.55 -1.95
N ARG A 13 4.06 -11.01 -0.81
CA ARG A 13 4.00 -10.26 0.48
C ARG A 13 5.23 -9.40 0.70
N ARG A 14 6.37 -9.80 0.14
CA ARG A 14 7.65 -9.11 0.31
C ARG A 14 8.53 -9.29 -0.91
N LEU A 15 9.25 -8.22 -1.27
CA LEU A 15 10.23 -8.20 -2.35
C LEU A 15 11.50 -7.49 -1.86
N GLU A 16 12.66 -8.07 -2.15
CA GLU A 16 13.95 -7.43 -1.90
C GLU A 16 14.43 -6.73 -3.18
N LEU A 17 14.83 -5.46 -3.07
CA LEU A 17 15.27 -4.57 -4.13
C LEU A 17 16.52 -3.83 -3.65
N GLY A 18 17.70 -4.42 -3.89
CA GLY A 18 18.97 -3.87 -3.42
C GLY A 18 19.01 -3.86 -1.89
N ASP A 19 19.21 -2.68 -1.29
CA ASP A 19 19.17 -2.45 0.15
C ASP A 19 17.76 -2.19 0.69
N ARG A 20 16.72 -2.33 -0.15
CA ARG A 20 15.33 -2.07 0.22
C ARG A 20 14.51 -3.34 0.25
N THR A 21 13.55 -3.36 1.15
CA THR A 21 12.48 -4.34 1.21
C THR A 21 11.17 -3.64 0.89
N VAL A 22 10.48 -4.09 -0.15
CA VAL A 22 9.11 -3.71 -0.45
C VAL A 22 8.18 -4.69 0.27
N VAL A 23 7.35 -4.17 1.15
CA VAL A 23 6.24 -4.94 1.74
C VAL A 23 5.01 -4.67 0.90
N ILE A 24 4.22 -5.69 0.60
CA ILE A 24 2.99 -5.53 -0.18
C ILE A 24 1.85 -6.11 0.65
N GLU A 25 0.87 -5.26 0.95
CA GLU A 25 -0.39 -5.67 1.57
C GLU A 25 -1.56 -5.15 0.74
N ARG A 26 -2.68 -5.85 0.83
CA ARG A 26 -3.90 -5.52 0.09
C ARG A 26 -5.13 -5.55 0.97
N SER A 27 -6.07 -4.68 0.64
CA SER A 27 -7.48 -4.74 1.03
C SER A 27 -8.34 -4.96 -0.22
N PRO A 28 -9.67 -5.11 -0.10
CA PRO A 28 -10.54 -5.35 -1.26
C PRO A 28 -10.40 -4.36 -2.44
N LYS A 29 -10.07 -3.09 -2.17
CA LYS A 29 -10.00 -2.00 -3.17
C LYS A 29 -8.67 -1.26 -3.18
N PHE A 30 -7.76 -1.54 -2.23
CA PHE A 30 -6.47 -0.84 -2.13
C PHE A 30 -5.31 -1.83 -2.06
N ILE A 31 -4.18 -1.45 -2.66
CA ILE A 31 -2.89 -2.11 -2.49
C ILE A 31 -1.94 -1.06 -1.95
N LEU A 32 -1.18 -1.40 -0.91
CA LEU A 32 -0.14 -0.54 -0.35
C LEU A 32 1.20 -1.29 -0.43
N ALA A 33 2.17 -0.65 -1.09
CA ALA A 33 3.49 -1.21 -1.34
C ALA A 33 4.64 -0.28 -0.87
N PRO A 34 4.90 -0.16 0.45
CA PRO A 34 5.98 0.67 0.96
C PRO A 34 7.35 0.02 0.73
N ALA A 35 8.31 0.82 0.27
CA ALA A 35 9.71 0.45 0.16
C ALA A 35 10.49 0.97 1.38
N ILE A 36 11.11 0.07 2.14
CA ILE A 36 11.79 0.36 3.40
C ILE A 36 13.25 -0.08 3.27
N THR A 37 14.20 0.78 3.65
CA THR A 37 15.62 0.38 3.69
C THR A 37 15.87 -0.67 4.77
N GLY A 38 16.58 -1.73 4.43
CA GLY A 38 16.88 -2.86 5.31
C GLY A 38 15.68 -3.78 5.51
N LYS A 39 15.69 -4.52 6.63
CA LYS A 39 14.62 -5.45 7.00
C LYS A 39 13.54 -4.71 7.79
N PRO A 40 12.27 -4.70 7.32
CA PRO A 40 11.17 -4.07 8.05
C PRO A 40 10.94 -4.74 9.41
N PRO A 41 10.76 -3.95 10.49
CA PRO A 41 10.25 -4.43 11.78
C PRO A 41 8.91 -5.16 11.64
N ALA A 42 8.54 -5.97 12.62
CA ALA A 42 7.29 -6.73 12.59
C ALA A 42 6.05 -5.81 12.64
N GLU A 43 6.19 -4.69 13.34
CA GLU A 43 5.16 -3.67 13.59
C GLU A 43 4.71 -2.97 12.30
N VAL A 44 5.62 -2.84 11.32
CA VAL A 44 5.33 -2.23 10.02
C VAL A 44 4.17 -2.92 9.32
N GLN A 45 4.10 -4.25 9.37
CA GLN A 45 3.03 -4.98 8.69
C GLN A 45 1.67 -4.75 9.36
N GLU A 46 1.65 -4.54 10.67
CA GLU A 46 0.44 -4.18 11.41
C GLU A 46 0.00 -2.75 11.08
N GLU A 47 0.94 -1.79 11.05
CA GLU A 47 0.64 -0.41 10.66
C GLU A 47 0.08 -0.30 9.24
N ILE A 48 0.63 -1.06 8.29
CA ILE A 48 0.13 -1.15 6.91
C ILE A 48 -1.32 -1.68 6.90
N ARG A 49 -1.62 -2.72 7.67
CA ARG A 49 -2.99 -3.27 7.77
C ARG A 49 -3.96 -2.26 8.37
N ILE A 50 -3.60 -1.62 9.48
CA ILE A 50 -4.41 -0.55 10.12
C ILE A 50 -4.64 0.61 9.14
N PHE A 51 -3.63 0.99 8.36
CA PHE A 51 -3.77 2.02 7.33
C PHE A 51 -4.78 1.60 6.25
N LEU A 52 -4.65 0.38 5.72
CA LEU A 52 -5.54 -0.13 4.68
C LEU A 52 -7.00 -0.22 5.16
N GLU A 53 -7.23 -0.61 6.40
CA GLU A 53 -8.57 -0.60 7.00
C GLU A 53 -9.16 0.82 7.08
N ARG A 54 -8.35 1.82 7.45
CA ARG A 54 -8.77 3.23 7.47
C ARG A 54 -9.07 3.74 6.06
N ALA A 55 -8.25 3.34 5.08
CA ALA A 55 -8.44 3.69 3.67
C ALA A 55 -9.73 3.09 3.12
N GLU A 56 -9.99 1.80 3.34
CA GLU A 56 -11.25 1.14 2.94
C GLU A 56 -12.47 1.83 3.53
N ARG A 57 -12.44 2.10 4.84
CA ARG A 57 -13.58 2.73 5.52
C ARG A 57 -13.86 4.12 4.97
N ARG A 58 -12.83 4.90 4.67
CA ARG A 58 -12.96 6.30 4.25
C ARG A 58 -13.23 6.45 2.75
N TYR A 59 -12.53 5.68 1.93
CA TYR A 59 -12.45 5.88 0.48
C TYR A 59 -13.02 4.70 -0.32
N GLY A 60 -13.27 3.56 0.32
CA GLY A 60 -13.80 2.37 -0.34
C GLY A 60 -15.14 2.60 -1.07
N PRO A 61 -16.11 3.35 -0.52
CA PRO A 61 -17.33 3.70 -1.24
C PRO A 61 -17.10 4.55 -2.51
N MET A 62 -16.06 5.39 -2.50
CA MET A 62 -15.73 6.28 -3.63
C MET A 62 -15.02 5.51 -4.76
N MET A 63 -14.19 4.51 -4.41
CA MET A 63 -13.48 3.68 -5.38
C MET A 63 -14.38 2.99 -6.40
N ALA A 64 -15.64 2.67 -6.06
CA ALA A 64 -16.58 2.05 -6.99
C ALA A 64 -16.92 2.93 -8.21
N ARG A 65 -16.62 4.23 -8.14
CA ARG A 65 -16.89 5.23 -9.21
C ARG A 65 -15.66 6.04 -9.58
N TRP A 66 -14.48 5.63 -9.09
CA TRP A 66 -13.26 6.41 -9.31
C TRP A 66 -12.87 6.41 -10.77
N THR A 67 -12.64 7.61 -11.30
CA THR A 67 -12.24 7.82 -12.70
C THR A 67 -10.74 7.57 -12.93
N GLY A 68 -9.96 7.41 -11.87
CA GLY A 68 -8.50 7.41 -11.89
C GLY A 68 -7.88 8.78 -11.57
N ASP A 69 -8.68 9.85 -11.46
CA ASP A 69 -8.18 11.17 -11.06
C ASP A 69 -7.83 11.21 -9.55
N PRO A 70 -6.56 11.43 -9.17
CA PRO A 70 -6.17 11.54 -7.76
C PRO A 70 -6.81 12.72 -7.02
N MET A 71 -7.25 13.77 -7.73
CA MET A 71 -7.90 14.94 -7.13
C MET A 71 -9.28 14.61 -6.57
N GLU A 72 -9.90 13.52 -7.02
CA GLU A 72 -11.16 13.00 -6.48
C GLU A 72 -11.00 12.38 -5.08
N PHE A 73 -9.76 12.23 -4.57
CA PHE A 73 -9.44 11.65 -3.27
C PHE A 73 -8.80 12.68 -2.32
N PRO A 74 -9.54 13.72 -1.91
CA PRO A 74 -8.99 14.76 -1.06
C PRO A 74 -8.52 14.19 0.28
N GLY A 75 -7.27 14.45 0.61
CA GLY A 75 -6.64 13.99 1.85
C GLY A 75 -6.05 12.59 1.80
N LEU A 76 -6.09 11.87 0.66
CA LEU A 76 -5.36 10.61 0.51
C LEU A 76 -3.85 10.83 0.65
N GLN A 77 -3.32 11.88 0.02
CA GLN A 77 -1.92 12.28 0.18
C GLN A 77 -1.57 12.53 1.65
N ALA A 78 -2.34 13.38 2.34
CA ALA A 78 -2.11 13.69 3.76
C ALA A 78 -2.24 12.46 4.67
N MET A 79 -3.08 11.50 4.32
CA MET A 79 -3.20 10.22 5.04
C MET A 79 -1.94 9.37 4.85
N THR A 80 -1.44 9.24 3.61
CA THR A 80 -0.21 8.49 3.31
C THR A 80 1.03 9.11 3.93
N SER A 81 1.08 10.44 4.09
CA SER A 81 2.21 11.16 4.72
C SER A 81 2.46 10.78 6.18
N ARG A 82 1.46 10.21 6.86
CA ARG A 82 1.53 9.82 8.28
C ARG A 82 1.91 8.37 8.50
N LEU A 83 2.12 7.61 7.42
CA LEU A 83 2.52 6.22 7.50
C LEU A 83 3.98 6.17 7.97
N PHE A 84 4.27 5.41 9.03
CA PHE A 84 5.59 5.27 9.65
C PHE A 84 6.18 6.55 10.29
N LEU A 85 5.34 7.51 10.67
CA LEU A 85 5.69 8.65 11.54
C LEU A 85 5.21 8.38 12.97
#